data_AF-A0A646IKV4-F1
#
_entry.id   AF-A0A646IKV4-F1
#
_cell.length_a   1.000
_cell.length_b   1.000
_cell.length_c   1.000
_cell.angle_alpha   90.00
_cell.angle_beta   90.00
_cell.angle_gamma   90.00
#
_symmetry.space_group_name_H-M   'P 1'
#
loop_
_entity.id
_entity.type
_entity.pdbx_description
1 polymer ?
#
loop_
_entity_poly.entity_id
_entity_poly.type
_entity_poly.pdbx_seq_one_letter_code
_entity_poly.pdbx_strand_id
1 'polypeptide(L)'
;PQITPELLAPVTAPDAGAPDAAWFGPARDGGFWALGLGEPDPALVRGVPMSTAGTGAEQRRRLVAAGLRVGDLPELEDMDTVVEADRIAARVAPDSCFAEVWGHTVPGASEEFGTPGEPGAPVAPGTPGARREKGNSP
;
A
#
# COMPACT_ATOMS: atom_id res chain seq x y z
N PRO A 1 -11.40 0.49 5.24
CA PRO A 1 -12.04 -0.69 5.91
C PRO A 1 -11.46 -1.04 7.30
N GLN A 2 -10.29 -0.53 7.67
CA GLN A 2 -9.62 -0.84 8.96
C GLN A 2 -9.92 0.18 10.08
N ILE A 3 -10.54 1.32 9.77
CA ILE A 3 -10.78 2.38 10.75
C ILE A 3 -11.79 1.90 11.78
N THR A 4 -11.43 2.00 13.07
CA THR A 4 -12.29 1.70 14.21
C THR A 4 -12.41 2.94 15.11
N PRO A 5 -13.45 3.01 15.97
CA PRO A 5 -13.56 4.10 16.94
C PRO A 5 -12.34 4.25 17.85
N GLU A 6 -11.71 3.14 18.23
CA GLU A 6 -10.53 3.12 19.10
C GLU A 6 -9.32 3.81 18.45
N LEU A 7 -9.18 3.71 17.13
CA LEU A 7 -8.13 4.41 16.37
C LEU A 7 -8.32 5.93 16.38
N LEU A 8 -9.57 6.41 16.52
CA LEU A 8 -9.92 7.84 16.56
C LEU A 8 -10.11 8.39 17.98
N ALA A 9 -10.18 7.51 18.99
CA ALA A 9 -10.36 7.91 20.38
C ALA A 9 -9.32 8.94 20.87
N PRO A 10 -8.03 8.85 20.52
CA PRO A 10 -7.06 9.87 20.91
C PRO A 10 -7.37 11.26 20.33
N VAL A 11 -7.87 11.32 19.09
CA VAL A 11 -8.15 12.56 18.36
C VAL A 11 -9.43 13.25 18.87
N THR A 12 -10.31 12.50 19.53
CA THR A 12 -11.61 12.97 20.04
C THR A 12 -11.64 13.16 21.55
N ALA A 13 -10.52 12.93 22.24
CA ALA A 13 -10.40 13.17 23.68
C ALA A 13 -10.59 14.67 24.02
N PRO A 14 -11.04 15.02 25.24
CA PRO A 14 -11.37 16.40 25.62
C PRO A 14 -10.26 17.42 25.34
N ASP A 15 -9.00 17.04 25.52
CA ASP A 15 -7.83 17.92 25.34
C ASP A 15 -7.15 17.76 23.97
N ALA A 16 -7.71 16.92 23.09
CA ALA A 16 -7.11 16.59 21.80
C ALA A 16 -7.12 17.75 20.80
N GLY A 17 -8.00 18.75 21.02
CA GLY A 17 -8.21 19.91 20.15
C GLY A 17 -7.58 21.21 20.65
N ALA A 18 -6.60 21.15 21.57
CA ALA A 18 -5.86 22.36 21.96
C ALA A 18 -5.25 23.05 20.73
N PRO A 19 -5.14 24.40 20.68
CA PRO A 19 -4.67 25.11 19.48
C PRO A 19 -3.30 24.65 18.97
N ASP A 20 -2.44 24.19 19.86
CA ASP A 20 -1.10 23.67 19.55
C ASP A 20 -1.06 22.16 19.26
N ALA A 21 -2.20 21.46 19.31
CA ALA A 21 -2.28 20.02 19.10
C ALA A 21 -2.45 19.67 17.61
N ALA A 22 -1.77 18.62 17.19
CA ALA A 22 -1.97 17.98 15.89
C ALA A 22 -1.97 16.46 16.03
N TRP A 23 -2.70 15.79 15.14
CA TRP A 23 -2.76 14.33 15.06
C TRP A 23 -2.42 13.86 13.67
N PHE A 24 -1.60 12.82 13.57
CA PHE A 24 -1.11 12.32 12.30
C PHE A 24 -1.17 10.79 12.24
N GLY A 25 -1.88 10.25 11.25
CA GLY A 25 -1.95 8.81 10.98
C GLY A 25 -1.23 8.47 9.68
N PRO A 26 -0.03 7.87 9.71
CA PRO A 26 0.72 7.51 8.50
C PRO A 26 0.04 6.36 7.75
N ALA A 27 0.10 6.40 6.41
CA ALA A 27 -0.32 5.29 5.56
C ALA A 27 0.91 4.51 5.08
N ARG A 28 0.75 3.19 4.91
CA ARG A 28 1.84 2.27 4.56
C ARG A 28 2.49 2.55 3.19
N ASP A 29 1.76 3.17 2.28
CA ASP A 29 2.24 3.59 0.95
C ASP A 29 3.16 4.83 1.00
N GLY A 30 3.29 5.45 2.19
CA GLY A 30 4.05 6.65 2.45
C GLY A 30 3.21 7.94 2.46
N GLY A 31 1.89 7.84 2.33
CA GLY A 31 0.92 8.90 2.56
C GLY A 31 0.49 9.03 4.03
N PHE A 32 -0.73 9.47 4.25
CA PHE A 32 -1.37 9.53 5.57
C PHE A 32 -2.87 9.30 5.45
N TRP A 33 -3.45 8.50 6.35
CA TRP A 33 -4.89 8.23 6.41
C TRP A 33 -5.64 9.20 7.33
N ALA A 34 -4.92 9.91 8.20
CA ALA A 34 -5.51 10.89 9.11
C ALA A 34 -4.61 12.12 9.32
N LEU A 35 -5.25 13.28 9.37
CA LEU A 35 -4.68 14.54 9.80
C LEU A 35 -5.71 15.32 10.62
N GLY A 36 -5.36 15.64 11.87
CA GLY A 36 -6.18 16.46 12.76
C GLY A 36 -5.40 17.68 13.25
N LEU A 37 -6.05 18.84 13.32
CA LEU A 37 -5.48 20.08 13.83
C LEU A 37 -6.44 20.67 14.87
N GLY A 38 -5.93 21.06 16.04
CA GLY A 38 -6.75 21.75 17.03
C GLY A 38 -7.23 23.12 16.54
N GLU A 39 -6.36 23.84 15.82
CA GLU A 39 -6.72 25.03 15.05
C GLU A 39 -6.49 24.79 13.55
N PRO A 40 -7.53 24.83 12.70
CA PRO A 40 -7.39 24.62 11.26
C PRO A 40 -6.50 25.69 10.60
N ASP A 41 -5.35 25.28 10.08
CA ASP A 41 -4.48 26.14 9.26
C ASP A 41 -4.24 25.51 7.86
N PRO A 42 -4.85 26.07 6.80
CA PRO A 42 -4.65 25.58 5.44
C PRO A 42 -3.21 25.67 4.92
N ALA A 43 -2.37 26.56 5.46
CA ALA A 43 -0.98 26.68 5.05
C ALA A 43 -0.15 25.44 5.42
N LEU A 44 -0.58 24.71 6.46
CA LEU A 44 0.06 23.47 6.89
C LEU A 44 -0.23 22.29 5.96
N VAL A 45 -1.27 22.37 5.14
CA VAL A 45 -1.72 21.30 4.23
C VAL A 45 -1.39 21.63 2.77
N ARG A 46 -1.49 22.90 2.38
CA ARG A 46 -1.25 23.33 0.98
C ARG A 46 0.22 23.22 0.62
N GLY A 47 0.49 22.60 -0.54
CA GLY A 47 1.85 22.50 -1.09
C GLY A 47 2.64 21.28 -0.64
N VAL A 48 2.03 20.32 0.05
CA VAL A 48 2.64 18.99 0.21
C VAL A 48 2.51 18.23 -1.11
N PRO A 49 3.61 17.69 -1.68
CA PRO A 49 3.54 16.85 -2.86
C PRO A 49 2.60 15.67 -2.61
N MET A 50 1.60 15.51 -3.47
CA MET A 50 0.67 14.38 -3.41
C MET A 50 1.30 13.17 -4.13
N SER A 51 0.94 11.96 -3.69
CA SER A 51 1.25 10.70 -4.39
C SER A 51 2.74 10.33 -4.46
N THR A 52 3.50 10.60 -3.41
CA THR A 52 4.87 10.07 -3.27
C THR A 52 5.03 9.32 -1.95
N ALA A 53 5.89 8.31 -1.91
CA ALA A 53 6.19 7.56 -0.68
C ALA A 53 6.78 8.41 0.46
N GLY A 54 7.12 9.69 0.21
CA GLY A 54 7.60 10.63 1.22
C GLY A 54 6.55 11.65 1.69
N THR A 55 5.35 11.64 1.13
CA THR A 55 4.29 12.64 1.37
C THR A 55 3.95 12.76 2.85
N GLY A 56 3.71 11.63 3.52
CA GLY A 56 3.38 11.59 4.94
C GLY A 56 4.54 12.07 5.82
N ALA A 57 5.76 11.63 5.53
CA ALA A 57 6.94 12.05 6.29
C ALA A 57 7.19 13.57 6.15
N GLU A 58 6.93 14.15 4.98
CA GLU A 58 7.03 15.59 4.77
C GLU A 58 5.93 16.35 5.51
N GLN A 59 4.67 15.90 5.40
CA GLN A 59 3.54 16.50 6.11
C GLN A 59 3.79 16.51 7.63
N ARG A 60 4.22 15.39 8.21
CA ARG A 60 4.53 15.30 9.64
C ARG A 60 5.66 16.24 10.03
N ARG A 61 6.73 16.32 9.23
CA ARG A 61 7.85 17.26 9.46
C ARG A 61 7.37 18.71 9.44
N ARG A 62 6.45 19.07 8.54
CA ARG A 62 5.86 20.40 8.48
C ARG A 62 5.06 20.75 9.74
N LEU A 63 4.29 19.82 10.30
CA LEU A 63 3.55 20.04 11.56
C LEU A 63 4.49 20.32 12.73
N VAL A 64 5.56 19.52 12.86
CA VAL A 64 6.58 19.71 13.89
C VAL A 64 7.32 21.04 13.70
N ALA A 65 7.67 21.40 12.46
CA ALA A 65 8.34 22.66 12.15
C ALA A 65 7.46 23.88 12.43
N ALA A 66 6.13 23.74 12.41
CA ALA A 66 5.19 24.77 12.82
C ALA A 66 5.03 24.90 14.36
N GLY A 67 5.73 24.07 15.13
CA GLY A 67 5.71 24.10 16.61
C GLY A 67 4.53 23.35 17.23
N LEU A 68 3.80 22.54 16.46
CA LEU A 68 2.66 21.77 16.97
C LEU A 68 3.12 20.55 17.76
N ARG A 69 2.38 20.21 18.82
CA ARG A 69 2.50 18.94 19.53
C ARG A 69 1.78 17.86 18.73
N VAL A 70 2.55 17.09 17.97
CA VAL A 70 2.03 16.04 17.09
C VAL A 70 1.89 14.72 17.86
N GLY A 71 0.67 14.20 17.96
CA GLY A 71 0.37 12.84 18.37
C GLY A 71 0.27 11.91 17.15
N ASP A 72 1.02 10.82 17.15
CA ASP A 72 0.96 9.82 16.08
C ASP A 72 -0.12 8.77 16.35
N LEU A 73 -0.97 8.52 15.35
CA LEU A 73 -1.89 7.39 15.32
C LEU A 73 -1.18 6.17 14.72
N PRO A 74 -1.72 4.95 14.91
CA PRO A 74 -1.18 3.76 14.26
C PRO A 74 -1.12 3.90 12.74
N GLU A 75 -0.07 3.33 12.13
CA GLU A 75 0.02 3.19 10.68
C GLU A 75 -1.09 2.26 10.18
N LEU A 76 -1.79 2.67 9.13
CA LEU A 76 -2.78 1.84 8.44
C LEU A 76 -2.41 1.63 6.98
N GLU A 77 -3.06 0.65 6.39
CA GLU A 77 -2.89 0.32 4.99
C GLU A 77 -3.98 0.95 4.15
N ASP A 78 -3.61 1.71 3.13
CA ASP A 78 -4.59 2.16 2.13
C ASP A 78 -4.95 1.01 1.20
N MET A 79 -6.22 1.01 0.79
CA MET A 79 -6.81 -0.04 -0.04
C MET A 79 -7.09 0.51 -1.43
N ASP A 80 -6.06 0.53 -2.27
CA ASP A 80 -6.16 1.00 -3.66
C ASP A 80 -6.16 -0.17 -4.66
N THR A 81 -5.59 -1.31 -4.25
CA THR A 81 -5.42 -2.50 -5.08
C THR A 81 -6.09 -3.73 -4.48
N VAL A 82 -6.35 -4.73 -5.34
CA VAL A 82 -6.86 -6.05 -4.94
C VAL A 82 -5.91 -6.75 -3.96
N VAL A 83 -4.59 -6.59 -4.14
CA VAL A 83 -3.58 -7.20 -3.27
C VAL A 83 -3.63 -6.62 -1.85
N GLU A 84 -3.82 -5.31 -1.73
CA GLU A 84 -4.02 -4.66 -0.43
C GLU A 84 -5.35 -5.08 0.18
N ALA A 85 -6.43 -5.13 -0.61
CA ALA A 85 -7.73 -5.60 -0.14
C ALA A 85 -7.65 -7.04 0.41
N ASP A 86 -6.95 -7.96 -0.27
CA ASP A 86 -6.71 -9.33 0.21
C ASP A 86 -5.90 -9.34 1.51
N ARG A 87 -4.83 -8.55 1.61
CA ARG A 87 -4.01 -8.47 2.82
C ARG A 87 -4.80 -7.92 4.00
N ILE A 88 -5.59 -6.88 3.76
CA ILE A 88 -6.46 -6.26 4.75
C ILE A 88 -7.51 -7.27 5.23
N ALA A 89 -8.23 -7.92 4.31
CA ALA A 89 -9.25 -8.90 4.62
C ALA A 89 -8.69 -10.12 5.34
N ALA A 90 -7.50 -10.61 4.96
CA ALA A 90 -6.94 -11.82 5.55
C ALA A 90 -6.20 -11.60 6.87
N ARG A 91 -5.62 -10.41 7.11
CA ARG A 91 -4.65 -10.22 8.21
C ARG A 91 -4.90 -9.01 9.09
N VAL A 92 -5.50 -7.95 8.55
CA VAL A 92 -5.61 -6.69 9.30
C VAL A 92 -6.99 -6.54 9.93
N ALA A 93 -8.04 -6.91 9.22
CA ALA A 93 -9.42 -6.83 9.70
C ALA A 93 -10.23 -8.08 9.31
N PRO A 94 -9.81 -9.29 9.71
CA PRO A 94 -10.44 -10.55 9.28
C PRO A 94 -11.88 -10.73 9.75
N ASP A 95 -12.23 -10.16 10.91
CA ASP A 95 -13.58 -10.25 11.47
C ASP A 95 -14.48 -9.07 11.07
N SER A 96 -14.05 -8.28 10.06
CA SER A 96 -14.82 -7.13 9.61
C SER A 96 -15.88 -7.51 8.57
N CYS A 97 -16.97 -6.74 8.54
CA CYS A 97 -17.96 -6.80 7.45
C CYS A 97 -17.29 -6.62 6.06
N PHE A 98 -16.19 -5.85 5.99
CA PHE A 98 -15.40 -5.74 4.77
C PHE A 98 -14.80 -7.10 4.35
N ALA A 99 -14.16 -7.83 5.26
CA ALA A 99 -13.58 -9.14 4.94
C ALA A 99 -14.66 -10.16 4.53
N GLU A 100 -15.81 -10.12 5.20
CA GLU A 100 -16.99 -10.93 4.84
C GLU A 100 -17.44 -10.67 3.40
N VAL A 101 -17.72 -9.40 3.06
CA VAL A 101 -18.19 -9.03 1.71
C VAL A 101 -17.10 -9.26 0.65
N TRP A 102 -15.84 -8.98 0.96
CA TRP A 102 -14.72 -9.18 0.05
C TRP A 102 -14.59 -10.65 -0.35
N GLY A 103 -14.69 -11.57 0.62
CA GLY A 103 -14.66 -13.02 0.39
C GLY A 103 -15.80 -13.54 -0.51
N HIS A 104 -16.92 -12.82 -0.58
CA HIS A 104 -18.04 -13.14 -1.48
C HIS A 104 -17.95 -12.48 -2.86
N THR A 105 -17.14 -11.44 -3.01
CA THR A 105 -17.09 -10.62 -4.23
C THR A 105 -16.07 -11.12 -5.23
N VAL A 106 -15.02 -11.81 -4.78
CA VAL A 106 -13.98 -12.36 -5.65
C VAL A 106 -14.41 -13.75 -6.14
N PRO A 107 -14.79 -13.94 -7.42
CA PRO A 107 -15.09 -15.28 -7.93
C PRO A 107 -13.78 -16.07 -8.04
N GLY A 108 -13.64 -17.13 -7.25
CA GLY A 108 -12.60 -18.15 -7.44
C GLY A 108 -11.19 -17.78 -6.98
N ALA A 109 -10.95 -17.69 -5.67
CA ALA A 109 -9.63 -17.97 -5.08
C ALA A 109 -9.39 -19.49 -4.94
N SER A 110 -9.85 -20.27 -5.92
CA SER A 110 -9.67 -21.73 -5.99
C SER A 110 -9.11 -22.20 -7.33
N GLU A 111 -8.34 -21.36 -8.04
CA GLU A 111 -7.44 -21.83 -9.10
C GLU A 111 -5.99 -21.37 -8.83
N GLU A 112 -5.24 -22.32 -8.25
CA GLU A 112 -3.82 -22.61 -8.44
C GLU A 112 -2.81 -21.45 -8.57
N PHE A 113 -2.18 -21.10 -7.44
CA PHE A 113 -0.73 -20.83 -7.47
C PHE A 113 0.02 -22.17 -7.47
N GLY A 114 -0.03 -22.86 -8.62
CA GLY A 114 0.84 -23.98 -8.96
C GLY A 114 2.29 -23.50 -9.10
N THR A 115 3.19 -24.26 -8.49
CA THR A 115 4.64 -24.05 -8.23
C THR A 115 5.43 -23.36 -9.36
N PRO A 116 6.47 -22.54 -9.07
CA PRO A 116 7.44 -22.14 -10.08
C PRO A 116 8.04 -23.39 -10.73
N GLY A 117 7.84 -23.53 -12.05
CA GLY A 117 8.37 -24.64 -12.82
C GLY A 117 9.89 -24.75 -12.64
N GLU A 118 10.37 -25.97 -12.43
CA GLU A 118 11.81 -26.27 -12.39
C GLU A 118 12.53 -25.68 -13.61
N PRO A 119 13.79 -25.21 -13.46
CA PRO A 119 14.57 -24.75 -14.59
C PRO A 119 14.74 -25.90 -15.60
N GLY A 120 14.20 -25.67 -16.80
CA GLY A 120 14.26 -26.64 -17.90
C GLY A 120 15.68 -27.12 -18.19
N ALA A 121 15.82 -28.43 -18.34
CA ALA A 121 17.06 -29.09 -18.68
C ALA A 121 17.70 -28.49 -19.97
N PRO A 122 19.03 -28.46 -20.08
CA PRO A 122 19.71 -27.89 -21.23
C PRO A 122 19.40 -28.67 -22.51
N VAL A 123 18.89 -27.94 -23.52
CA VAL A 123 18.76 -28.42 -24.90
C VAL A 123 20.14 -28.81 -25.44
N ALA A 124 20.28 -30.05 -25.91
CA ALA A 124 21.47 -30.52 -26.61
C ALA A 124 21.59 -29.87 -28.00
N PRO A 125 22.79 -29.53 -28.48
CA PRO A 125 22.98 -28.95 -29.81
C PRO A 125 22.66 -29.98 -30.91
N GLY A 126 21.74 -29.60 -31.80
CA GLY A 126 21.37 -30.39 -32.97
C GLY A 126 22.49 -30.54 -33.99
N THR A 127 22.55 -31.71 -34.62
CA THR A 127 23.50 -32.09 -35.67
C THR A 127 23.37 -31.19 -36.91
N PRO A 128 24.46 -30.72 -37.54
CA PRO A 128 24.38 -29.92 -38.76
C PRO A 128 23.91 -30.77 -39.96
N GLY A 129 22.81 -30.37 -40.57
CA GLY A 129 22.32 -30.91 -41.84
C GLY A 129 23.27 -30.60 -43.00
N ALA A 130 23.50 -31.60 -43.84
CA ALA A 130 24.44 -31.60 -44.95
C ALA A 130 24.17 -30.50 -45.99
N ARG A 131 25.25 -29.80 -46.36
CA ARG A 131 25.37 -28.90 -47.50
C ARG A 131 25.15 -29.68 -48.79
N ARG A 132 24.12 -29.32 -49.58
CA ARG A 132 24.04 -29.77 -50.98
C ARG A 132 25.03 -28.95 -51.81
N GLU A 133 26.08 -29.61 -52.27
CA GLU A 133 26.97 -29.10 -53.31
C GLU A 133 26.24 -29.09 -54.65
N LYS A 134 26.26 -27.95 -55.34
CA LYS A 134 25.94 -27.88 -56.77
C LYS A 134 27.22 -28.26 -57.53
N GLY A 135 27.31 -29.54 -57.91
CA GLY A 135 28.32 -30.04 -58.84
C GLY A 135 27.98 -29.64 -60.28
N ASN A 136 28.87 -28.84 -60.86
CA ASN A 136 29.02 -28.59 -62.29
C ASN A 136 29.77 -29.76 -62.95
N SER A 137 29.37 -30.19 -64.16
CA SER A 137 30.22 -30.87 -65.16
C SER A 137 29.39 -31.39 -66.34
N PRO A 138 30.00 -31.71 -67.49
CA PRO A 138 30.88 -30.91 -68.35
C PRO A 138 30.28 -30.68 -69.75
#